data_AF-A0A5S5CGV7-F1
#
_entry.id   AF-A0A5S5CGV7-F1
#
_cell.length_a   1.000
_cell.length_b   1.000
_cell.length_c   1.000
_cell.angle_alpha   90.00
_cell.angle_beta   90.00
_cell.angle_gamma   90.00
#
_symmetry.space_group_name_H-M   'P 1'
#
loop_
_entity.id
_entity.type
_entity.pdbx_description
1 polymer ?
#
loop_
_entity_poly.entity_id
_entity_poly.type
_entity_poly.pdbx_seq_one_letter_code
_entity_poly.pdbx_strand_id
1 'polypeptide(L)'
;MATLTNIANETLIERMKRFYEQYRTTSNVEASFVNAKEALALTLLDDIGRYAEESNLDAIRMATAQWDEIRMMMQGSNDALKERLEREYKQAQGQG
;
A
#
# COMPACT_ATOMS: atom_id res chain seq x y z
N MET A 1 23.79 -2.86 6.05
CA MET A 1 23.56 -2.17 4.77
C MET A 1 22.28 -2.75 4.16
N ALA A 2 21.11 -2.26 4.59
CA ALA A 2 19.85 -2.69 4.00
C ALA A 2 19.72 -1.99 2.65
N THR A 3 19.57 -2.76 1.59
CA THR A 3 19.31 -2.28 0.23
C THR A 3 18.11 -1.36 0.24
N LEU A 4 18.34 -0.07 0.01
CA LEU A 4 17.35 0.88 -0.48
C LEU A 4 16.94 0.39 -1.86
N THR A 5 16.04 -0.58 -1.91
CA THR A 5 15.44 -1.05 -3.16
C THR A 5 14.86 0.16 -3.85
N ASN A 6 15.23 0.36 -5.11
CA ASN A 6 14.86 1.50 -5.93
C ASN A 6 13.32 1.68 -5.97
N ILE A 7 12.74 2.50 -5.09
CA ILE A 7 11.28 2.74 -4.93
C ILE A 7 10.77 3.81 -5.92
N ALA A 8 11.54 4.14 -6.95
CA ALA A 8 11.21 5.27 -7.84
C ALA A 8 9.90 5.06 -8.63
N ASN A 9 9.44 3.82 -8.81
CA ASN A 9 8.28 3.49 -9.64
C ASN A 9 7.23 2.59 -8.94
N GLU A 10 7.35 2.36 -7.63
CA GLU A 10 6.37 1.53 -6.94
C GLU A 10 5.06 2.30 -6.73
N THR A 11 3.97 1.74 -7.26
CA THR A 11 2.61 2.27 -7.08
C THR A 11 2.13 2.09 -5.64
N LEU A 12 1.16 2.90 -5.23
CA LEU A 12 0.58 2.79 -3.89
C LEU A 12 -0.10 1.41 -3.66
N ILE A 13 -0.59 0.74 -4.71
CA ILE A 13 -1.20 -0.59 -4.58
C ILE A 13 -0.14 -1.68 -4.33
N GLU A 14 1.04 -1.57 -4.96
CA GLU A 14 2.17 -2.44 -4.68
C GLU A 14 2.68 -2.24 -3.25
N ARG A 15 2.75 -0.99 -2.79
CA ARG A 15 3.08 -0.67 -1.39
C ARG A 15 2.07 -1.24 -0.40
N MET A 16 0.78 -1.09 -0.70
CA MET A 16 -0.30 -1.66 0.10
C MET A 16 -0.14 -3.17 0.25
N LYS A 17 0.12 -3.86 -0.87
CA LYS A 17 0.38 -5.29 -0.90
C LYS A 17 1.60 -5.66 -0.06
N ARG A 18 2.73 -4.98 -0.26
CA ARG A 18 3.96 -5.24 0.51
C ARG A 18 3.73 -5.08 2.01
N PHE A 19 3.08 -4.00 2.45
CA PHE A 19 2.75 -3.81 3.86
C PHE A 19 1.83 -4.91 4.38
N TYR A 20 0.80 -5.29 3.61
CA TYR A 20 -0.09 -6.38 3.98
C TYR A 20 0.67 -7.71 4.18
N GLU A 21 1.51 -8.09 3.22
CA GLU A 21 2.34 -9.31 3.30
C GLU A 21 3.25 -9.28 4.52
N GLN A 22 3.90 -8.15 4.80
CA GLN A 22 4.73 -7.96 5.99
C GLN A 22 3.93 -8.19 7.27
N TYR A 23 2.75 -7.58 7.41
CA TYR A 23 1.93 -7.77 8.60
C TYR A 23 1.29 -9.16 8.69
N ARG A 24 1.00 -9.85 7.58
CA ARG A 24 0.43 -11.21 7.62
C ARG A 24 1.38 -12.25 8.20
N THR A 25 2.68 -11.97 8.23
CA THR A 25 3.67 -12.84 8.89
C THR A 25 3.49 -12.96 10.41
N THR A 26 2.84 -11.96 11.04
CA THR A 26 2.73 -11.87 12.52
C THR A 26 1.31 -11.62 13.02
N SER A 27 0.37 -11.28 12.13
CA SER A 27 -0.99 -10.88 12.48
C SER A 27 -2.06 -11.59 11.62
N ASN A 28 -3.30 -11.58 12.11
CA ASN A 28 -4.46 -12.10 11.37
C ASN A 28 -4.87 -11.16 10.21
N VAL A 29 -5.73 -11.66 9.31
CA VAL A 29 -6.20 -10.94 8.10
C VAL A 29 -6.65 -9.51 8.39
N GLU A 30 -7.51 -9.34 9.39
CA GLU A 30 -8.11 -8.04 9.71
C GLU A 30 -7.06 -7.05 10.22
N ALA A 31 -6.26 -7.47 11.22
CA ALA A 31 -5.22 -6.63 11.79
C ALA A 31 -4.16 -6.26 10.74
N SER A 32 -3.76 -7.20 9.88
CA SER A 32 -2.80 -6.93 8.82
C SER A 32 -3.34 -5.94 7.79
N PHE A 33 -4.62 -6.00 7.45
CA PHE A 33 -5.24 -5.06 6.53
C PHE A 33 -5.31 -3.64 7.11
N VAL A 34 -5.75 -3.52 8.37
CA VAL A 34 -5.78 -2.23 9.08
C VAL A 34 -4.38 -1.63 9.18
N ASN A 35 -3.39 -2.40 9.63
CA ASN A 35 -2.02 -1.94 9.79
C ASN A 35 -1.38 -1.57 8.44
N ALA A 36 -1.66 -2.31 7.37
CA ALA A 36 -1.16 -1.99 6.03
C ALA A 36 -1.72 -0.67 5.50
N LYS A 37 -3.01 -0.41 5.73
CA LYS A 37 -3.66 0.85 5.36
C LYS A 37 -3.09 2.04 6.13
N GLU A 38 -2.85 1.87 7.43
CA GLU A 38 -2.23 2.91 8.27
C GLU A 38 -0.79 3.20 7.82
N ALA A 39 0.01 2.16 7.58
CA ALA A 39 1.38 2.30 7.07
C ALA A 39 1.42 2.98 5.69
N LEU A 40 0.48 2.65 4.80
CA LEU A 40 0.34 3.29 3.50
C LEU A 40 0.03 4.78 3.62
N ALA A 41 -0.94 5.13 4.47
CA ALA A 41 -1.33 6.53 4.68
C ALA A 41 -0.18 7.37 5.24
N LEU A 42 0.55 6.85 6.24
CA LEU A 42 1.72 7.52 6.81
C LEU A 42 2.83 7.72 5.76
N THR A 43 3.16 6.66 5.02
CA THR A 43 4.20 6.72 3.98
C THR A 43 3.81 7.70 2.86
N LEU A 44 2.53 7.77 2.50
CA LEU A 44 2.02 8.73 1.52
C LEU A 44 2.15 10.18 2.00
N LEU A 45 1.90 10.44 3.28
CA LEU A 45 2.09 11.78 3.85
C LEU A 45 3.56 12.21 3.80
N ASP A 46 4.48 11.31 4.14
CA ASP A 46 5.92 11.56 4.05
C ASP A 46 6.35 11.85 2.60
N ASP A 47 5.85 11.08 1.64
CA ASP A 47 6.12 11.31 0.22
C ASP A 47 5.58 12.66 -0.25
N ILE A 48 4.36 13.03 0.13
CA ILE A 48 3.80 14.34 -0.21
C ILE A 48 4.64 15.47 0.39
N GLY A 49 5.09 15.33 1.64
CA GLY A 49 5.98 16.29 2.28
C GLY A 49 7.27 16.48 1.49
N ARG A 50 7.93 15.38 1.12
CA ARG A 50 9.14 15.40 0.29
C ARG A 50 8.89 16.01 -1.09
N TYR A 51 7.83 15.63 -1.78
CA TYR A 51 7.49 16.20 -3.09
C TYR A 51 7.20 17.71 -3.00
N ALA A 52 6.62 18.17 -1.89
CA ALA A 52 6.39 19.59 -1.66
C ALA A 52 7.70 20.36 -1.46
N GLU A 53 8.65 19.81 -0.70
CA GLU A 53 10.00 20.38 -0.56
C GLU A 53 10.74 20.46 -1.91
N GLU A 54 10.55 19.46 -2.76
CA GLU A 54 11.09 19.40 -4.13
C GLU A 54 10.33 20.27 -5.14
N SER A 55 9.23 20.93 -4.74
CA SER A 55 8.29 21.63 -5.65
C SER A 55 7.77 20.76 -6.80
N ASN A 56 7.68 19.44 -6.58
CA ASN A 56 7.29 18.45 -7.58
C ASN A 56 5.77 18.22 -7.58
N LEU A 57 5.02 19.16 -8.15
CA LEU A 57 3.56 19.11 -8.18
C LEU A 57 2.99 17.94 -8.99
N ASP A 58 3.72 17.46 -10.00
CA ASP A 58 3.28 16.32 -10.80
C ASP A 58 3.31 15.02 -9.99
N ALA A 59 4.33 14.83 -9.16
CA ALA A 59 4.39 13.70 -8.22
C ALA A 59 3.26 13.76 -7.19
N ILE A 60 2.95 14.96 -6.65
CA ILE A 60 1.82 15.14 -5.72
C ILE A 60 0.49 14.79 -6.38
N ARG A 61 0.26 15.26 -7.63
CA ARG A 61 -0.95 14.93 -8.40
C ARG A 61 -1.07 13.43 -8.63
N MET A 62 0.02 12.78 -9.04
CA MET A 62 0.05 11.34 -9.27
C MET A 62 -0.23 10.55 -7.99
N ALA A 63 0.38 10.93 -6.87
CA ALA A 63 0.18 10.28 -5.58
C ALA A 63 -1.27 10.43 -5.08
N THR A 64 -1.87 11.61 -5.29
CA THR A 64 -3.27 11.88 -4.95
C THR A 64 -4.22 11.04 -5.81
N ALA A 65 -3.99 10.95 -7.12
CA ALA A 65 -4.81 10.13 -8.02
C ALA A 65 -4.78 8.64 -7.63
N GLN A 66 -3.59 8.08 -7.36
CA GLN A 66 -3.46 6.71 -6.89
C GLN A 66 -4.14 6.48 -5.53
N TRP A 67 -4.07 7.47 -4.64
CA TRP A 67 -4.75 7.38 -3.34
C TRP A 67 -6.28 7.31 -3.51
N ASP A 68 -6.84 8.13 -4.41
CA ASP A 68 -8.28 8.10 -4.68
C ASP A 68 -8.72 6.75 -5.25
N GLU A 69 -7.94 6.15 -6.15
CA GLU A 69 -8.20 4.80 -6.67
C GLU A 69 -8.23 3.75 -5.54
N ILE A 70 -7.22 3.75 -4.66
CA ILE A 70 -7.15 2.80 -3.54
C ILE A 70 -8.27 3.07 -2.54
N ARG A 71 -8.58 4.34 -2.25
CA ARG A 71 -9.69 4.71 -1.40
C ARG A 71 -11.02 4.20 -1.95
N MET A 72 -11.25 4.29 -3.25
CA MET A 72 -12.44 3.71 -3.89
C MET A 72 -12.46 2.18 -3.73
N MET A 73 -11.33 1.49 -3.93
CA MET A 73 -11.23 0.04 -3.70
C MET A 73 -11.46 -0.36 -2.24
N MET A 74 -11.17 0.52 -1.28
CA MET A 74 -11.44 0.31 0.15
C MET A 74 -12.89 0.64 0.55
N GLN A 75 -13.55 1.59 -0.12
CA GLN A 75 -14.89 2.08 0.23
C GLN A 75 -16.03 1.37 -0.51
N GLY A 76 -15.77 0.81 -1.71
CA GLY A 76 -16.77 0.31 -2.66
C GLY A 76 -17.55 -0.96 -2.30
N SER A 77 -17.61 -1.34 -1.02
CA SER A 77 -18.21 -2.56 -0.43
C SER A 77 -17.24 -3.71 -0.12
N ASN A 78 -17.42 -4.27 1.09
CA ASN A 78 -17.13 -5.65 1.51
C ASN A 78 -15.78 -6.25 1.16
N ASP A 79 -14.73 -5.83 1.86
CA ASP A 79 -13.48 -6.62 1.95
C ASP A 79 -12.81 -6.96 0.61
N ALA A 80 -13.25 -6.45 -0.55
CA ALA A 80 -12.80 -6.95 -1.85
C ALA A 80 -11.28 -6.79 -2.05
N LEU A 81 -10.72 -5.66 -1.61
CA LEU A 81 -9.28 -5.46 -1.59
C LEU A 81 -8.60 -6.38 -0.57
N LYS A 82 -9.17 -6.54 0.63
CA LYS A 82 -8.65 -7.43 1.69
C LYS A 82 -8.62 -8.89 1.22
N GLU A 83 -9.71 -9.37 0.63
CA GLU A 83 -9.82 -10.70 0.05
C GLU A 83 -8.88 -10.89 -1.12
N ARG A 84 -8.74 -9.89 -2.00
CA ARG A 84 -7.75 -9.93 -3.08
C ARG A 84 -6.34 -10.11 -2.52
N LEU A 85 -5.96 -9.27 -1.57
CA LEU A 85 -4.65 -9.34 -0.92
C LEU A 85 -4.43 -10.69 -0.22
N GLU A 86 -5.44 -11.22 0.47
CA GLU A 86 -5.37 -12.53 1.11
C GLU A 86 -5.23 -13.68 0.12
N ARG A 87 -5.97 -13.64 -1.01
CA ARG A 87 -5.82 -14.63 -2.09
C ARG A 87 -4.42 -14.60 -2.69
N GLU A 88 -3.93 -13.41 -3.02
CA GLU A 88 -2.58 -13.22 -3.57
C GLU A 88 -1.50 -13.69 -2.57
N TYR A 89 -1.66 -13.38 -1.28
CA TYR A 89 -0.77 -13.86 -0.23
C TYR A 89 -0.73 -15.39 -0.14
N LYS A 90 -1.90 -16.05 -0.09
CA LYS A 90 -1.98 -17.53 -0.04
C LYS A 90 -1.37 -18.18 -1.27
N GLN A 91 -1.59 -17.61 -2.46
CA GLN A 91 -0.97 -18.08 -3.70
C GLN A 91 0.56 -17.97 -3.63
N ALA A 92 1.08 -16.84 -3.14
CA ALA A 92 2.53 -16.65 -2.95
C ALA A 92 3.14 -17.63 -1.93
N GLN A 93 2.36 -18.07 -0.93
CA GLN A 93 2.78 -19.08 0.06
C GLN A 93 2.60 -20.54 -0.42
N GLY A 94 2.12 -20.77 -1.65
CA GLY A 94 1.85 -22.12 -2.18
C GLY A 94 0.63 -22.81 -1.55
N GLN A 95 -0.30 -22.04 -0.98
CA GLN A 95 -1.52 -22.52 -0.31
C GLN A 95 -2.76 -22.34 -1.20
N GLY A 96 -2.64 -22.71 -2.48
CA GLY A 96 -3.68 -22.55 -3.51
C GLY A 96 -4.50 -23.82 -3.75
#